data_AF-A0AAU0LGW5-F1
#
_entry.id   AF-A0AAU0LGW5-F1
#
_cell.length_a   1.000
_cell.length_b   1.000
_cell.length_c   1.000
_cell.angle_alpha   90.00
_cell.angle_beta   90.00
_cell.angle_gamma   90.00
#
_symmetry.space_group_name_H-M   'P 1'
#
loop_
_entity.id
_entity.type
_entity.pdbx_description
1 polymer ?
#
loop_
_entity_poly.entity_id
_entity_poly.type
_entity_poly.pdbx_seq_one_letter_code
_entity_poly.pdbx_strand_id
1 'polypeptide(L)'
;MMSRMTADAPASPSDLAPALGHDLADRRLAILRHIAAGHSISQAAREAGVSYKAAWQALDVLTNLAGCALVERSVGGAGGGGARITAAGQSLLAMADALEQARAQVLQRFGGPAGVSSAAPGLGLGLRTSMRNLWPCRVGALQAQGAQVRVWMLPDGGGDAPGIAARITAESAQLLGLAPGLPVMALCKATAVQVLPVAPLAGAQGLANAWPAKVQRLARAEGDGPREVVARLPWGGSGVGYAAQQAQGEPWTLRTGRKVWLSVPESAVVLAVAD
;
A
#
# COMPACT_ATOMS: atom_id res chain seq x y z
N MET A 1 33.81 -4.91 -5.83
CA MET A 1 34.36 -5.68 -4.70
C MET A 1 33.22 -5.88 -3.70
N MET A 2 32.52 -7.02 -3.80
CA MET A 2 31.30 -7.29 -3.02
C MET A 2 31.70 -7.82 -1.63
N SER A 3 31.45 -7.04 -0.59
CA SER A 3 31.65 -7.48 0.81
C SER A 3 30.68 -8.61 1.13
N ARG A 4 31.23 -9.76 1.54
CA ARG A 4 30.49 -10.87 2.15
C ARG A 4 29.85 -10.37 3.44
N MET A 5 28.53 -10.22 3.47
CA MET A 5 27.78 -10.03 4.71
C MET A 5 27.84 -11.35 5.49
N THR A 6 28.63 -11.35 6.56
CA THR A 6 28.80 -12.45 7.49
C THR A 6 27.53 -12.65 8.31
N ALA A 7 26.99 -13.86 8.31
CA ALA A 7 26.04 -14.32 9.30
C ALA A 7 26.80 -14.61 10.60
N ASP A 8 26.93 -13.62 11.51
CA ASP A 8 26.99 -13.90 12.95
C ASP A 8 26.92 -12.61 13.81
N ALA A 9 25.73 -12.35 14.36
CA ALA A 9 25.44 -11.63 15.60
C ALA A 9 23.92 -11.74 15.84
N PRO A 10 23.43 -12.05 17.05
CA PRO A 10 22.00 -12.05 17.32
C PRO A 10 21.46 -10.62 17.14
N ALA A 11 20.62 -10.40 16.14
CA ALA A 11 19.94 -9.12 15.90
C ALA A 11 19.19 -8.70 17.18
N SER A 12 19.31 -7.44 17.58
CA SER A 12 18.58 -6.96 18.75
C SER A 12 17.08 -6.89 18.44
N PRO A 13 16.19 -7.01 19.45
CA PRO A 13 14.74 -6.88 19.23
C PRO A 13 14.34 -5.56 18.53
N SER A 14 15.12 -4.50 18.70
CA SER A 14 14.94 -3.23 17.99
C SER A 14 15.22 -3.29 16.50
N ASP A 15 16.15 -4.15 16.05
CA ASP A 15 16.52 -4.28 14.64
C ASP A 15 15.43 -5.02 13.84
N LEU A 16 14.65 -5.87 14.51
CA LEU A 16 13.56 -6.63 13.90
C LEU A 16 12.21 -5.88 13.91
N ALA A 17 12.08 -4.84 14.73
CA ALA A 17 10.84 -4.08 14.89
C ALA A 17 10.25 -3.49 13.59
N PRO A 18 11.05 -2.96 12.64
CA PRO A 18 10.50 -2.43 11.38
C PRO A 18 9.82 -3.51 10.53
N ALA A 19 10.23 -4.77 10.64
CA ALA A 19 9.63 -5.89 9.93
C ALA A 19 8.29 -6.35 10.56
N LEU A 20 7.99 -5.93 11.78
CA LEU A 20 6.77 -6.29 12.53
C LEU A 20 5.60 -5.32 12.31
N GLY A 21 5.83 -4.19 11.62
CA GLY A 21 4.86 -3.11 11.46
C GLY A 21 3.69 -3.34 10.49
N HIS A 22 3.48 -4.57 9.99
CA HIS A 22 2.43 -4.88 9.02
C HIS A 22 1.80 -6.25 9.32
N ASP A 23 0.50 -6.24 9.65
CA ASP A 23 -0.20 -7.32 10.35
C ASP A 23 -0.88 -8.36 9.44
N LEU A 24 -1.24 -9.48 10.08
CA LEU A 24 -2.02 -10.69 9.77
C LEU A 24 -2.21 -11.20 8.34
N ALA A 25 -2.46 -10.33 7.36
CA ALA A 25 -2.58 -10.71 5.95
C ALA A 25 -1.24 -10.69 5.20
N ASP A 26 -0.14 -10.37 5.87
CA ASP A 26 1.16 -10.25 5.23
C ASP A 26 1.70 -11.61 4.77
N ARG A 27 1.46 -11.92 3.48
CA ARG A 27 1.97 -13.12 2.82
C ARG A 27 3.49 -13.24 2.94
N ARG A 28 4.22 -12.15 3.20
CA ARG A 28 5.67 -12.18 3.43
C ARG A 28 6.04 -12.98 4.68
N LEU A 29 5.34 -12.80 5.80
CA LEU A 29 5.56 -13.59 7.02
C LEU A 29 5.12 -15.04 6.83
N ALA A 30 4.03 -15.29 6.08
CA ALA A 30 3.61 -16.65 5.73
C ALA A 30 4.70 -17.41 4.95
N ILE A 31 5.34 -16.77 3.97
CA ILE A 31 6.48 -17.34 3.24
C ILE A 31 7.61 -17.69 4.20
N LEU A 32 7.96 -16.78 5.11
CA LEU A 32 9.03 -17.03 6.09
C LEU A 32 8.68 -18.21 7.03
N ARG A 33 7.42 -18.32 7.48
CA ARG A 33 6.92 -19.47 8.27
C ARG A 33 7.02 -20.78 7.51
N HIS A 34 6.69 -20.80 6.22
CA HIS A 34 6.83 -22.02 5.41
C HIS A 34 8.30 -22.44 5.28
N ILE A 35 9.24 -21.50 5.12
CA ILE A 35 10.67 -21.81 5.11
C ILE A 35 11.13 -22.32 6.47
N ALA A 36 10.62 -21.76 7.58
CA ALA A 36 10.88 -22.26 8.93
C ALA A 36 10.42 -23.71 9.11
N ALA A 37 9.32 -24.10 8.47
CA ALA A 37 8.80 -25.47 8.45
C ALA A 37 9.61 -26.45 7.56
N GLY A 38 10.72 -26.00 6.95
CA GLY A 38 11.61 -26.82 6.13
C GLY A 38 11.27 -26.84 4.64
N HIS A 39 10.32 -26.02 4.18
CA HIS A 39 10.01 -25.91 2.76
C HIS A 39 11.10 -25.16 1.98
N SER A 40 11.34 -25.60 0.74
CA SER A 40 12.08 -24.77 -0.23
C SER A 40 11.31 -23.47 -0.52
N ILE A 41 11.99 -22.44 -1.03
CA ILE A 41 11.34 -21.16 -1.39
C ILE A 41 10.24 -21.37 -2.43
N SER A 42 10.48 -22.26 -3.40
CA SER A 42 9.48 -22.63 -4.41
C SER A 42 8.26 -23.33 -3.82
N GLN A 43 8.44 -24.10 -2.74
CA GLN A 43 7.31 -24.70 -2.02
C GLN A 43 6.61 -23.66 -1.14
N ALA A 44 7.35 -22.85 -0.39
CA ALA A 44 6.80 -21.75 0.40
C ALA A 44 5.95 -20.79 -0.44
N ALA A 45 6.37 -20.48 -1.67
CA ALA A 45 5.59 -19.68 -2.62
C ALA A 45 4.24 -20.33 -2.97
N ARG A 46 4.24 -21.65 -3.25
CA ARG A 46 3.02 -22.41 -3.57
C ARG A 46 2.06 -22.45 -2.39
N GLU A 47 2.56 -22.76 -1.19
CA GLU A 47 1.75 -22.80 0.03
C GLU A 47 1.17 -21.43 0.39
N ALA A 48 1.92 -20.35 0.18
CA ALA A 48 1.44 -18.98 0.38
C ALA A 48 0.57 -18.45 -0.79
N GLY A 49 0.33 -19.26 -1.82
CA GLY A 49 -0.50 -18.90 -2.98
C GLY A 49 0.06 -17.73 -3.79
N VAL A 50 1.38 -17.58 -3.86
CA VAL A 50 2.07 -16.50 -4.61
C VAL A 50 3.04 -17.07 -5.63
N SER A 51 3.46 -16.23 -6.58
CA SER A 51 4.52 -16.61 -7.51
C SER A 51 5.87 -16.77 -6.80
N TYR A 52 6.76 -17.60 -7.36
CA TYR A 52 8.13 -17.73 -6.89
C TYR A 52 8.87 -16.38 -6.82
N LYS A 53 8.61 -15.50 -7.79
CA LYS A 53 9.18 -14.15 -7.82
C LYS A 53 8.64 -13.28 -6.68
N ALA A 54 7.35 -13.34 -6.38
CA ALA A 54 6.76 -12.65 -5.23
C ALA A 54 7.34 -13.17 -3.91
N ALA A 55 7.59 -14.48 -3.80
CA ALA A 55 8.24 -15.05 -2.62
C ALA A 55 9.67 -14.52 -2.41
N TRP A 56 10.45 -14.36 -3.48
CA TRP A 56 11.75 -13.71 -3.38
C TRP A 56 11.65 -12.24 -2.94
N GLN A 57 10.77 -11.48 -3.56
CA GLN A 57 10.57 -10.07 -3.20
C GLN A 57 10.13 -9.90 -1.75
N ALA A 58 9.30 -10.81 -1.24
CA ALA A 58 8.93 -10.87 0.16
C ALA A 58 10.14 -11.01 1.08
N LEU A 59 11.02 -11.98 0.79
CA LEU A 59 12.23 -12.22 1.57
C LEU A 59 13.20 -11.04 1.50
N ASP A 60 13.36 -10.43 0.33
CA ASP A 60 14.21 -9.25 0.15
C ASP A 60 13.69 -8.06 0.98
N VAL A 61 12.37 -7.83 0.96
CA VAL A 61 11.74 -6.77 1.76
C VAL A 61 11.94 -7.02 3.26
N LEU A 62 11.65 -8.24 3.75
CA LEU A 62 11.83 -8.55 5.16
C LEU A 62 13.30 -8.45 5.60
N THR A 63 14.22 -8.93 4.77
CA THR A 63 15.67 -8.84 5.02
C THR A 63 16.13 -7.39 5.10
N ASN A 64 15.66 -6.53 4.18
CA ASN A 64 15.98 -5.10 4.19
C ASN A 64 15.43 -4.39 5.44
N LEU A 65 14.21 -4.74 5.87
CA LEU A 65 13.61 -4.17 7.07
C LEU A 65 14.32 -4.63 8.35
N ALA A 66 14.77 -5.88 8.39
CA ALA A 66 15.47 -6.47 9.53
C ALA A 66 16.96 -6.09 9.63
N GLY A 67 17.54 -5.52 8.56
CA GLY A 67 18.97 -5.19 8.48
C GLY A 67 19.92 -6.40 8.50
N CYS A 68 19.39 -7.62 8.51
CA CYS A 68 20.16 -8.87 8.59
C CYS A 68 19.48 -10.00 7.81
N ALA A 69 20.25 -11.03 7.45
CA ALA A 69 19.74 -12.17 6.70
C ALA A 69 18.76 -12.99 7.54
N LEU A 70 17.52 -13.14 7.05
CA LEU A 70 16.48 -13.96 7.68
C LEU A 70 16.46 -15.41 7.18
N VAL A 71 17.07 -15.65 6.01
CA VAL A 71 17.15 -16.96 5.37
C VAL A 71 18.54 -17.18 4.80
N GLU A 72 19.17 -18.29 5.17
CA GLU A 72 20.40 -18.81 4.56
C GLU A 72 20.07 -19.64 3.32
N ARG A 73 20.89 -19.47 2.29
CA ARG A 73 20.77 -20.21 1.03
C ARG A 73 21.93 -21.18 0.94
N SER A 74 21.66 -22.47 0.78
CA SER A 74 22.69 -23.40 0.32
C SER A 74 22.72 -23.41 -1.20
N VAL A 75 23.90 -23.15 -1.78
CA VAL A 75 24.11 -23.29 -3.22
C VAL A 75 24.06 -24.79 -3.52
N GLY A 76 22.98 -25.25 -4.15
CA GLY A 76 22.81 -26.66 -4.44
C GLY A 76 23.54 -27.10 -5.69
N GLY A 77 24.34 -28.17 -5.57
CA GLY A 77 24.64 -29.09 -6.67
C GLY A 77 23.42 -29.99 -6.99
N ALA A 78 23.67 -31.18 -7.56
CA ALA A 78 22.66 -32.08 -8.16
C ALA A 78 21.44 -32.47 -7.28
N GLY A 79 21.44 -32.20 -5.98
CA GLY A 79 20.32 -32.42 -5.06
C GLY A 79 19.43 -31.20 -4.76
N GLY A 80 19.70 -30.04 -5.38
CA GLY A 80 18.93 -28.80 -5.19
C GLY A 80 19.43 -27.92 -4.05
N GLY A 81 19.37 -26.61 -4.26
CA GLY A 81 19.70 -25.61 -3.24
C GLY A 81 18.57 -25.50 -2.22
N GLY A 82 18.92 -25.42 -0.94
CA GLY A 82 17.97 -25.31 0.16
C GLY A 82 17.87 -23.87 0.67
N ALA A 83 16.74 -23.57 1.31
CA ALA A 83 16.58 -22.39 2.13
C ALA A 83 16.41 -22.84 3.58
N ARG A 84 17.19 -22.26 4.49
CA ARG A 84 17.07 -22.51 5.93
C ARG A 84 16.85 -21.17 6.63
N ILE A 85 15.90 -21.12 7.53
CA ILE A 85 15.67 -19.92 8.33
C ILE A 85 16.86 -19.67 9.27
N THR A 86 17.26 -18.42 9.44
CA THR A 86 18.32 -18.04 10.39
C THR A 86 17.77 -17.89 11.80
N ALA A 87 18.64 -17.77 12.81
CA ALA A 87 18.23 -17.42 14.17
C ALA A 87 17.48 -16.08 14.24
N ALA A 88 17.89 -15.10 13.42
CA ALA A 88 17.19 -13.83 13.28
C ALA A 88 15.79 -14.00 12.66
N GLY A 89 15.66 -14.85 11.63
CA GLY A 89 14.37 -15.21 11.06
C GLY A 89 13.43 -15.88 12.06
N GLN A 90 13.92 -16.80 12.89
CA GLN A 90 13.12 -17.42 13.95
C GLN A 90 12.68 -16.41 15.00
N SER A 91 13.58 -15.51 15.40
CA SER A 91 13.28 -14.45 16.37
C SER A 91 12.21 -13.50 15.84
N LEU A 92 12.27 -13.13 14.56
CA LEU A 92 11.26 -12.31 13.90
C LEU A 92 9.88 -12.98 13.93
N LEU A 93 9.81 -14.28 13.62
CA LEU A 93 8.55 -15.03 13.68
C LEU A 93 7.97 -15.08 15.09
N ALA A 94 8.81 -15.35 16.10
CA ALA A 94 8.37 -15.39 17.50
C ALA A 94 7.83 -14.02 17.98
N MET A 95 8.50 -12.93 17.59
CA MET A 95 8.04 -11.58 17.90
C MET A 95 6.74 -11.22 17.17
N ALA A 96 6.58 -11.64 15.90
CA ALA A 96 5.36 -11.43 15.14
C ALA A 96 4.17 -12.14 15.79
N ASP A 97 4.36 -13.39 16.23
CA ASP A 97 3.31 -14.14 16.92
C ASP A 97 2.95 -13.52 18.28
N ALA A 98 3.94 -13.02 19.04
CA ALA A 98 3.71 -12.32 20.30
C ALA A 98 2.95 -10.99 20.10
N LEU A 99 3.29 -10.23 19.06
CA LEU A 99 2.62 -8.97 18.74
C LEU A 99 1.15 -9.21 18.36
N GLU A 100 0.89 -10.22 17.53
CA GLU A 100 -0.48 -10.55 17.14
C GLU A 100 -1.32 -11.00 18.35
N GLN A 101 -0.75 -11.82 19.23
CA GLN A 101 -1.42 -12.20 20.47
C GLN A 101 -1.76 -10.99 21.33
N ALA A 102 -0.83 -10.03 21.46
CA ALA A 102 -1.06 -8.81 22.22
C ALA A 102 -2.17 -7.95 21.58
N ARG A 103 -2.17 -7.80 20.25
CA ARG A 103 -3.21 -7.06 19.53
C ARG A 103 -4.58 -7.70 19.69
N ALA A 104 -4.68 -9.02 19.52
CA ALA A 104 -5.92 -9.76 19.72
C ALA A 104 -6.47 -9.57 21.13
N GLN A 105 -5.62 -9.58 22.16
CA GLN A 105 -6.01 -9.31 23.55
C GLN A 105 -6.56 -7.88 23.74
N VAL A 106 -5.94 -6.88 23.11
CA VAL A 106 -6.43 -5.48 23.15
C VAL A 106 -7.79 -5.38 22.47
N LEU A 107 -7.94 -5.94 21.26
CA LEU A 107 -9.21 -5.92 20.53
C LEU A 107 -10.31 -6.66 21.29
N GLN A 108 -10.02 -7.78 21.95
CA GLN A 108 -10.98 -8.46 22.82
C GLN A 108 -11.37 -7.62 24.04
N ARG A 109 -10.41 -6.90 24.62
CA ARG A 109 -10.64 -6.09 25.83
C ARG A 109 -11.49 -4.84 25.57
N PHE A 110 -11.37 -4.25 24.38
CA PHE A 110 -12.02 -2.97 24.04
C PHE A 110 -13.06 -3.08 22.92
N GLY A 111 -13.14 -4.21 22.22
CA GLY A 111 -14.13 -4.50 21.18
C GLY A 111 -15.43 -5.06 21.76
N GLY A 112 -16.26 -4.19 22.36
CA GLY A 112 -17.58 -4.57 22.89
C GLY A 112 -18.61 -4.95 21.79
N PRO A 113 -19.76 -5.54 22.15
CA PRO A 113 -20.75 -6.11 21.22
C PRO A 113 -21.58 -5.08 20.41
N ALA A 114 -21.27 -3.79 20.48
CA ALA A 114 -21.89 -2.77 19.64
C ALA A 114 -20.94 -1.58 19.42
N GLY A 115 -20.70 -1.21 18.16
CA GLY A 115 -20.50 0.20 17.83
C GLY A 115 -19.13 0.68 17.31
N VAL A 116 -18.19 -0.19 16.95
CA VAL A 116 -17.14 0.23 15.99
C VAL A 116 -17.53 -0.33 14.64
N SER A 117 -18.10 0.53 13.80
CA SER A 117 -18.39 0.22 12.40
C SER A 117 -17.15 -0.40 11.75
N SER A 118 -17.36 -1.50 11.02
CA SER A 118 -16.41 -2.26 10.19
C SER A 118 -15.94 -1.44 8.97
N ALA A 119 -15.51 -0.20 9.22
CA ALA A 119 -14.85 0.68 8.28
C ALA A 119 -13.39 0.80 8.73
N ALA A 120 -12.60 -0.23 8.41
CA ALA A 120 -11.14 -0.31 8.57
C ALA A 120 -10.56 0.38 9.84
N PRO A 121 -10.87 -0.10 11.06
CA PRO A 121 -10.32 0.46 12.28
C PRO A 121 -8.86 -0.02 12.46
N GLY A 122 -7.91 0.59 11.76
CA GLY A 122 -6.49 0.26 11.99
C GLY A 122 -5.48 1.07 11.17
N LEU A 123 -5.80 1.39 9.91
CA LEU A 123 -4.83 2.01 9.00
C LEU A 123 -4.48 3.47 9.36
N GLY A 124 -5.41 4.18 10.00
CA GLY A 124 -5.24 5.59 10.36
C GLY A 124 -4.32 5.86 11.55
N LEU A 125 -4.13 4.89 12.45
CA LEU A 125 -3.29 5.07 13.64
C LEU A 125 -1.87 4.51 13.50
N GLY A 126 -1.66 3.47 12.68
CA GLY A 126 -0.35 2.79 12.58
C GLY A 126 0.61 3.36 11.54
N LEU A 127 0.10 3.97 10.45
CA LEU A 127 0.92 4.34 9.31
C LEU A 127 1.11 5.86 9.18
N ARG A 128 2.31 6.36 9.49
CA ARG A 128 2.70 7.75 9.21
C ARG A 128 3.32 7.82 7.81
N THR A 129 2.70 8.56 6.90
CA THR A 129 3.23 8.78 5.54
C THR A 129 3.26 10.26 5.19
N SER A 130 4.09 10.63 4.20
CA SER A 130 4.04 11.95 3.57
C SER A 130 2.92 12.08 2.53
N MET A 131 2.21 10.99 2.21
CA MET A 131 1.05 11.03 1.34
C MET A 131 -0.10 11.67 2.11
N ARG A 132 -0.64 12.77 1.58
CA ARG A 132 -1.72 13.54 2.23
C ARG A 132 -3.11 13.19 1.71
N ASN A 133 -3.17 12.34 0.69
CA ASN A 133 -4.41 11.73 0.24
C ASN A 133 -4.44 10.30 0.78
N LEU A 134 -5.42 10.04 1.64
CA LEU A 134 -5.71 8.72 2.19
C LEU A 134 -7.21 8.51 2.01
N TRP A 135 -7.58 7.63 1.08
CA TRP A 135 -8.96 7.35 0.72
C TRP A 135 -9.30 5.89 1.07
N PRO A 136 -10.16 5.66 2.08
CA PRO A 136 -10.70 4.34 2.37
C PRO A 136 -11.56 3.85 1.21
N CYS A 137 -11.29 2.64 0.76
CA CYS A 137 -11.94 2.01 -0.38
C CYS A 137 -12.11 0.50 -0.18
N ARG A 138 -12.86 -0.12 -1.07
CA ARG A 138 -12.87 -1.57 -1.28
C ARG A 138 -12.40 -1.90 -2.68
N VAL A 139 -11.67 -3.01 -2.84
CA VAL A 139 -11.30 -3.52 -4.16
C VAL A 139 -12.58 -3.93 -4.91
N GLY A 140 -12.82 -3.34 -6.08
CA GLY A 140 -13.94 -3.71 -6.95
C GLY A 140 -13.54 -4.81 -7.93
N ALA A 141 -12.46 -4.59 -8.69
CA ALA A 141 -11.98 -5.53 -9.69
C ALA A 141 -10.47 -5.45 -9.89
N LEU A 142 -9.87 -6.54 -10.33
CA LEU A 142 -8.47 -6.61 -10.75
C LEU A 142 -8.39 -7.03 -12.22
N GLN A 143 -7.55 -6.37 -12.99
CA GLN A 143 -7.29 -6.69 -14.39
C GLN A 143 -5.79 -6.87 -14.60
N ALA A 144 -5.37 -8.10 -14.92
CA ALA A 144 -3.99 -8.38 -15.26
C ALA A 144 -3.65 -7.83 -16.65
N GLN A 145 -2.48 -7.20 -16.77
CA GLN A 145 -1.93 -6.66 -18.02
C GLN A 145 -0.42 -6.89 -18.04
N GLY A 146 0.01 -8.06 -18.54
CA GLY A 146 1.41 -8.46 -18.52
C GLY A 146 1.95 -8.56 -17.10
N ALA A 147 3.05 -7.86 -16.80
CA ALA A 147 3.65 -7.81 -15.47
C ALA A 147 2.94 -6.87 -14.48
N GLN A 148 1.92 -6.15 -14.94
CA GLN A 148 1.17 -5.18 -14.14
C GLN A 148 -0.25 -5.67 -13.89
N VAL A 149 -0.85 -5.16 -12.83
CA VAL A 149 -2.26 -5.35 -12.50
C VAL A 149 -2.87 -3.97 -12.30
N ARG A 150 -3.97 -3.70 -13.00
CA ARG A 150 -4.83 -2.55 -12.74
C ARG A 150 -5.87 -2.95 -11.71
N VAL A 151 -5.91 -2.22 -10.61
CA VAL A 151 -6.83 -2.46 -9.49
C VAL A 151 -7.84 -1.33 -9.48
N TRP A 152 -9.11 -1.67 -9.66
CA TRP A 152 -10.23 -0.75 -9.50
C TRP A 152 -10.77 -0.83 -8.09
N MET A 153 -11.00 0.32 -7.47
CA MET A 153 -11.45 0.44 -6.10
C MET A 153 -12.66 1.37 -6.01
N LEU A 154 -13.54 1.08 -5.06
CA LEU A 154 -14.74 1.83 -4.77
C LEU A 154 -14.53 2.57 -3.45
N PRO A 155 -14.53 3.92 -3.43
CA PRO A 155 -14.44 4.68 -2.19
C PRO A 155 -15.62 4.39 -1.27
N ASP A 156 -15.35 4.29 0.03
CA ASP A 156 -16.41 4.12 1.03
C ASP A 156 -17.34 5.35 1.05
N GLY A 157 -18.66 5.11 1.12
CA GLY A 157 -19.67 6.18 1.07
C GLY A 157 -19.91 6.78 -0.33
N GLY A 158 -19.29 6.20 -1.37
CA GLY A 158 -19.33 6.73 -2.74
C GLY A 158 -20.58 6.40 -3.55
N GLY A 159 -21.36 5.36 -3.23
CA GLY A 159 -22.47 4.92 -4.08
C GLY A 159 -22.00 4.69 -5.53
N ASP A 160 -22.65 5.34 -6.50
CA ASP A 160 -22.28 5.31 -7.93
C ASP A 160 -21.12 6.25 -8.31
N ALA A 161 -20.40 6.82 -7.32
CA ALA A 161 -19.29 7.71 -7.60
C ALA A 161 -18.20 6.99 -8.43
N PRO A 162 -17.52 7.73 -9.34
CA PRO A 162 -16.40 7.19 -10.08
C PRO A 162 -15.35 6.60 -9.14
N GLY A 163 -14.91 5.38 -9.44
CA GLY A 163 -13.92 4.65 -8.65
C GLY A 163 -12.51 5.25 -8.72
N ILE A 164 -11.59 4.61 -8.01
CA ILE A 164 -10.16 4.91 -8.02
C ILE A 164 -9.43 3.72 -8.63
N ALA A 165 -8.59 3.96 -9.62
CA ALA A 165 -7.72 2.97 -10.21
C ALA A 165 -6.26 3.14 -9.75
N ALA A 166 -5.61 2.03 -9.44
CA ALA A 166 -4.18 1.95 -9.19
C ALA A 166 -3.54 0.98 -10.18
N ARG A 167 -2.28 1.23 -10.55
CA ARG A 167 -1.49 0.32 -11.39
C ARG A 167 -0.27 -0.15 -10.63
N ILE A 168 -0.27 -1.43 -10.28
CA ILE A 168 0.77 -2.06 -9.45
C ILE A 168 1.36 -3.27 -10.16
N THR A 169 2.41 -3.86 -9.58
CA THR A 169 2.97 -5.12 -10.10
C THR A 169 2.08 -6.30 -9.70
N ALA A 170 2.14 -7.37 -10.48
CA ALA A 170 1.45 -8.62 -10.15
C ALA A 170 1.90 -9.18 -8.79
N GLU A 171 3.19 -9.04 -8.45
CA GLU A 171 3.72 -9.50 -7.18
C GLU A 171 3.20 -8.68 -6.00
N SER A 172 3.08 -7.35 -6.13
CA SER A 172 2.48 -6.53 -5.08
C SER A 172 1.01 -6.90 -4.84
N ALA A 173 0.24 -7.16 -5.90
CA ALA A 173 -1.14 -7.61 -5.78
C ALA A 173 -1.24 -8.97 -5.06
N GLN A 174 -0.34 -9.90 -5.38
CA GLN A 174 -0.24 -11.21 -4.74
C GLN A 174 0.14 -11.07 -3.25
N LEU A 175 1.19 -10.32 -2.93
CA LEU A 175 1.68 -10.15 -1.56
C LEU A 175 0.69 -9.43 -0.65
N LEU A 176 -0.06 -8.46 -1.19
CA LEU A 176 -1.15 -7.79 -0.48
C LEU A 176 -2.44 -8.65 -0.42
N GLY A 177 -2.48 -9.81 -1.08
CA GLY A 177 -3.66 -10.67 -1.11
C GLY A 177 -4.90 -10.00 -1.71
N LEU A 178 -4.72 -9.08 -2.66
CA LEU A 178 -5.82 -8.28 -3.20
C LEU A 178 -6.87 -9.16 -3.88
N ALA A 179 -8.12 -9.01 -3.45
CA ALA A 179 -9.28 -9.67 -4.02
C ALA A 179 -10.49 -8.72 -3.98
N PRO A 180 -11.49 -8.88 -4.87
CA PRO A 180 -12.72 -8.10 -4.79
C PRO A 180 -13.36 -8.15 -3.39
N GLY A 181 -13.85 -7.00 -2.93
CA GLY A 181 -14.44 -6.81 -1.60
C GLY A 181 -13.43 -6.45 -0.49
N LEU A 182 -12.13 -6.69 -0.70
CA LEU A 182 -11.10 -6.43 0.31
C LEU A 182 -11.04 -4.93 0.65
N PRO A 183 -11.14 -4.54 1.93
CA PRO A 183 -10.93 -3.15 2.35
C PRO A 183 -9.46 -2.75 2.15
N VAL A 184 -9.25 -1.59 1.55
CA VAL A 184 -7.93 -1.04 1.24
C VAL A 184 -7.93 0.47 1.45
N MET A 185 -6.75 1.03 1.67
CA MET A 185 -6.51 2.46 1.63
C MET A 185 -5.78 2.81 0.33
N ALA A 186 -6.39 3.66 -0.48
CA ALA A 186 -5.71 4.30 -1.60
C ALA A 186 -4.94 5.53 -1.08
N LEU A 187 -3.62 5.50 -1.24
CA LEU A 187 -2.70 6.53 -0.79
C LEU A 187 -2.13 7.27 -2.00
N CYS A 188 -2.04 8.60 -1.93
CA CYS A 188 -1.45 9.39 -3.01
C CYS A 188 -0.72 10.63 -2.48
N LYS A 189 0.44 10.94 -3.06
CA LYS A 189 1.12 12.21 -2.78
C LYS A 189 0.30 13.37 -3.30
N ALA A 190 0.17 14.43 -2.51
CA ALA A 190 -0.51 15.66 -2.94
C ALA A 190 0.13 16.25 -4.22
N THR A 191 1.45 16.13 -4.37
CA THR A 191 2.20 16.61 -5.55
C THR A 191 1.90 15.86 -6.84
N ALA A 192 1.27 14.67 -6.76
CA ALA A 192 0.82 13.92 -7.93
C ALA A 192 -0.64 14.24 -8.32
N VAL A 193 -1.38 14.96 -7.48
CA VAL A 193 -2.77 15.34 -7.73
C VAL A 193 -2.81 16.70 -8.41
N GLN A 194 -3.32 16.72 -9.64
CA GLN A 194 -3.56 17.97 -10.37
C GLN A 194 -4.99 18.46 -10.13
N VAL A 195 -5.13 19.76 -9.87
CA VAL A 195 -6.43 20.44 -9.80
C VAL A 195 -6.64 21.25 -11.06
N LEU A 196 -7.67 20.88 -11.81
CA LEU A 196 -8.00 21.38 -13.13
C LEU A 196 -9.33 22.16 -13.12
N PRO A 197 -9.49 23.18 -13.97
CA PRO A 197 -10.74 23.94 -14.07
C PRO A 197 -11.88 23.15 -14.75
N VAL A 198 -11.52 22.22 -15.63
CA VAL A 198 -12.43 21.44 -16.46
C VAL A 198 -12.05 19.97 -16.42
N ALA A 199 -12.97 19.10 -16.82
CA ALA A 199 -12.70 17.67 -16.95
C ALA A 199 -11.52 17.47 -17.92
N PRO A 200 -10.52 16.64 -17.58
CA PRO A 200 -9.47 16.32 -18.53
C PRO A 200 -10.08 15.56 -19.71
N LEU A 201 -9.51 15.73 -20.91
CA LEU A 201 -9.93 14.97 -22.09
C LEU A 201 -9.59 13.49 -21.90
N ALA A 202 -10.49 12.60 -22.32
CA ALA A 202 -10.24 11.16 -22.27
C ALA A 202 -9.16 10.79 -23.28
N GLY A 203 -7.92 10.64 -22.80
CA GLY A 203 -6.83 10.08 -23.59
C GLY A 203 -7.00 8.56 -23.83
N ALA A 204 -6.14 7.99 -24.67
CA ALA A 204 -6.15 6.57 -25.06
C ALA A 204 -6.04 5.55 -23.89
N GLN A 205 -5.78 6.00 -22.65
CA GLN A 205 -5.69 5.16 -21.45
C GLN A 205 -6.90 5.29 -20.49
N GLY A 206 -7.89 6.12 -20.83
CA GLY A 206 -9.10 6.31 -20.03
C GLY A 206 -8.87 7.14 -18.75
N LEU A 207 -9.82 8.04 -18.45
CA LEU A 207 -9.80 8.88 -17.24
C LEU A 207 -10.20 8.09 -16.01
N ALA A 208 -9.39 7.11 -15.61
CA ALA A 208 -9.74 6.26 -14.47
C ALA A 208 -9.84 7.08 -13.16
N ASN A 209 -9.00 8.10 -13.06
CA ASN A 209 -8.81 8.91 -11.86
C ASN A 209 -9.00 10.39 -12.18
N ALA A 210 -10.22 10.77 -12.58
CA ALA A 210 -10.61 12.16 -12.72
C ALA A 210 -11.97 12.37 -12.07
N TRP A 211 -12.04 13.22 -11.06
CA TRP A 211 -13.24 13.36 -10.25
C TRP A 211 -13.66 14.82 -10.10
N PRO A 212 -14.96 15.12 -10.25
CA PRO A 212 -15.47 16.44 -9.93
C PRO A 212 -15.33 16.69 -8.42
N ALA A 213 -14.90 17.89 -8.06
CA ALA A 213 -14.70 18.27 -6.68
C ALA A 213 -15.09 19.72 -6.44
N LYS A 214 -15.25 20.08 -5.16
CA LYS A 214 -15.54 21.46 -4.75
C LYS A 214 -14.44 21.97 -3.83
N VAL A 215 -13.80 23.09 -4.18
CA VAL A 215 -12.74 23.70 -3.38
C VAL A 215 -13.28 24.02 -1.98
N GLN A 216 -12.62 23.49 -0.94
CA GLN A 216 -12.90 23.78 0.46
C GLN A 216 -11.90 24.78 1.04
N ARG A 217 -10.63 24.61 0.71
CA ARG A 217 -9.54 25.44 1.24
C ARG A 217 -8.46 25.61 0.19
N LEU A 218 -7.81 26.77 0.24
CA LEU A 218 -6.65 27.10 -0.57
C LEU A 218 -5.51 27.46 0.37
N ALA A 219 -4.31 26.94 0.13
CA ALA A 219 -3.12 27.42 0.83
C ALA A 219 -2.85 28.89 0.46
N ARG A 220 -1.98 29.56 1.22
CA ARG A 220 -1.48 30.88 0.79
C ARG A 220 -0.62 30.68 -0.46
N ALA A 221 -0.67 31.63 -1.38
CA ALA A 221 0.24 31.61 -2.52
C ALA A 221 1.65 31.94 -1.97
N GLU A 222 2.59 31.03 -2.19
CA GLU A 222 4.01 31.25 -1.88
C GLU A 222 4.74 31.48 -3.21
N GLY A 223 5.05 32.74 -3.50
CA GLY A 223 5.68 33.14 -4.77
C GLY A 223 4.83 32.79 -5.99
N ASP A 224 5.51 32.42 -7.08
CA ASP A 224 4.90 32.08 -8.38
C ASP A 224 4.58 30.57 -8.52
N GLY A 225 4.64 29.83 -7.41
CA GLY A 225 4.43 28.39 -7.37
C GLY A 225 2.95 27.98 -7.48
N PRO A 226 2.67 26.73 -7.90
CA PRO A 226 1.32 26.24 -7.98
C PRO A 226 0.68 26.19 -6.59
N ARG A 227 -0.54 26.70 -6.49
CA ARG A 227 -1.24 26.84 -5.22
C ARG A 227 -1.83 25.51 -4.77
N GLU A 228 -1.57 25.10 -3.54
CA GLU A 228 -2.19 23.92 -2.95
C GLU A 228 -3.68 24.14 -2.71
N VAL A 229 -4.47 23.12 -3.02
CA VAL A 229 -5.92 23.10 -2.96
C VAL A 229 -6.38 21.88 -2.18
N VAL A 230 -7.28 22.09 -1.23
CA VAL A 230 -8.08 21.03 -0.60
C VAL A 230 -9.49 21.10 -1.16
N ALA A 231 -9.97 20.01 -1.74
CA ALA A 231 -11.27 19.93 -2.37
C ALA A 231 -12.08 18.74 -1.83
N ARG A 232 -13.40 18.93 -1.69
CA ARG A 232 -14.35 17.89 -1.34
C ARG A 232 -14.61 17.02 -2.57
N LEU A 233 -14.40 15.71 -2.42
CA LEU A 233 -14.64 14.66 -3.41
C LEU A 233 -16.11 14.20 -3.39
N PRO A 234 -16.59 13.53 -4.45
CA PRO A 234 -18.00 13.18 -4.58
C PRO A 234 -18.47 12.14 -3.54
N TRP A 235 -17.56 11.31 -3.04
CA TRP A 235 -17.80 10.34 -1.97
C TRP A 235 -17.62 10.91 -0.54
N GLY A 236 -17.66 12.24 -0.37
CA GLY A 236 -17.62 12.89 0.94
C GLY A 236 -16.23 13.11 1.55
N GLY A 237 -15.19 12.45 1.04
CA GLY A 237 -13.79 12.66 1.44
C GLY A 237 -13.18 13.97 0.94
N SER A 238 -11.92 14.23 1.30
CA SER A 238 -11.13 15.35 0.78
C SER A 238 -9.95 14.88 -0.07
N GLY A 239 -9.65 15.61 -1.13
CA GLY A 239 -8.43 15.48 -1.90
C GLY A 239 -7.56 16.74 -1.75
N VAL A 240 -6.25 16.53 -1.64
CA VAL A 240 -5.22 17.56 -1.59
C VAL A 240 -4.38 17.46 -2.86
N GLY A 241 -4.26 18.57 -3.58
CA GLY A 241 -3.49 18.64 -4.80
C GLY A 241 -3.01 20.05 -5.09
N TYR A 242 -2.41 20.23 -6.26
CA TYR A 242 -1.91 21.51 -6.71
C TYR A 242 -2.65 21.96 -7.95
N ALA A 243 -2.99 23.25 -7.98
CA ALA A 243 -3.54 23.88 -9.17
C ALA A 243 -2.59 23.67 -10.35
N ALA A 244 -3.09 23.12 -11.46
CA ALA A 244 -2.29 23.01 -12.67
C ALA A 244 -1.88 24.40 -13.15
N GLN A 245 -0.61 24.53 -13.54
CA GLN A 245 -0.08 25.75 -14.12
C GLN A 245 -0.85 26.05 -15.41
N GLN A 246 -1.21 27.32 -15.63
CA GLN A 246 -2.01 27.72 -16.77
C GLN A 246 -1.24 27.46 -18.07
N ALA A 247 -1.62 26.43 -18.82
CA ALA A 247 -1.25 26.31 -20.23
C ALA A 247 -2.18 27.23 -21.04
N GLN A 248 -1.61 28.24 -21.69
CA GLN A 248 -2.20 29.18 -22.66
C GLN A 248 -3.71 28.98 -22.92
N GLY A 249 -4.56 29.60 -22.08
CA GLY A 249 -6.02 29.50 -22.11
C GLY A 249 -6.67 30.54 -21.21
N GLU A 250 -8.01 30.56 -21.14
CA GLU A 250 -8.74 31.53 -20.31
C GLU A 250 -8.32 31.46 -18.83
N PRO A 251 -8.03 32.61 -18.19
CA PRO A 251 -7.65 32.63 -16.80
C PRO A 251 -8.82 32.17 -15.92
N TRP A 252 -8.62 31.09 -15.17
CA TRP A 252 -9.59 30.61 -14.21
C TRP A 252 -9.23 31.03 -12.78
N THR A 253 -10.15 31.70 -12.09
CA THR A 253 -9.94 32.13 -10.71
C THR A 253 -10.23 31.02 -9.71
N LEU A 254 -9.20 30.59 -8.96
CA LEU A 254 -9.35 29.68 -7.83
C LEU A 254 -9.94 30.38 -6.61
N ARG A 255 -11.11 29.90 -6.15
CA ARG A 255 -11.78 30.39 -4.94
C ARG A 255 -12.50 29.24 -4.22
N THR A 256 -12.69 29.38 -2.92
CA THR A 256 -13.53 28.45 -2.14
C THR A 256 -14.92 28.33 -2.75
N GLY A 257 -15.44 27.11 -2.78
CA GLY A 257 -16.73 26.77 -3.37
C GLY A 257 -16.72 26.58 -4.88
N ARG A 258 -15.62 26.91 -5.59
CA ARG A 258 -15.50 26.65 -7.03
C ARG A 258 -15.52 25.14 -7.31
N LYS A 259 -16.23 24.76 -8.37
CA LYS A 259 -16.17 23.41 -8.95
C LYS A 259 -14.86 23.26 -9.73
N VAL A 260 -14.15 22.17 -9.48
CA VAL A 260 -12.87 21.82 -10.10
C VAL A 260 -12.85 20.32 -10.38
N TRP A 261 -11.80 19.85 -11.05
CA TRP A 261 -11.52 18.44 -11.24
C TRP A 261 -10.20 18.06 -10.59
N LEU A 262 -10.18 16.94 -9.87
CA LEU A 262 -8.95 16.33 -9.37
C LEU A 262 -8.56 15.21 -10.31
N SER A 263 -7.31 15.23 -10.78
CA SER A 263 -6.75 14.22 -11.68
C SER A 263 -5.50 13.60 -11.06
N VAL A 264 -5.40 12.27 -11.12
CA VAL A 264 -4.29 11.51 -10.50
C VAL A 264 -3.82 10.40 -11.44
N PRO A 265 -2.53 10.29 -11.77
CA PRO A 265 -2.02 9.13 -12.51
C PRO A 265 -2.25 7.83 -11.73
N GLU A 266 -2.69 6.75 -12.39
CA GLU A 266 -2.89 5.44 -11.72
C GLU A 266 -1.62 4.90 -11.06
N SER A 267 -0.45 5.21 -11.64
CA SER A 267 0.86 4.86 -11.09
C SER A 267 1.25 5.65 -9.84
N ALA A 268 0.56 6.76 -9.56
CA ALA A 268 0.77 7.57 -8.37
C ALA A 268 -0.11 7.16 -7.18
N VAL A 269 -1.00 6.18 -7.38
CA VAL A 269 -1.86 5.62 -6.33
C VAL A 269 -1.18 4.37 -5.76
N VAL A 270 -0.89 4.40 -4.47
CA VAL A 270 -0.31 3.29 -3.70
C VAL A 270 -1.43 2.63 -2.89
N LEU A 271 -1.40 1.31 -2.76
CA LEU A 271 -2.38 0.57 -1.98
C LEU A 271 -1.77 0.12 -0.66
N ALA A 272 -2.53 0.28 0.42
CA ALA A 272 -2.26 -0.35 1.69
C ALA A 272 -3.49 -1.16 2.10
N VAL A 273 -3.27 -2.33 2.69
CA VAL A 273 -4.32 -3.16 3.30
C VAL A 273 -4.21 -2.98 4.81
N ALA A 274 -5.33 -2.77 5.49
CA ALA A 274 -5.41 -2.92 6.94
C ALA A 274 -6.35 -4.07 7.24
N ASP A 275 -6.02 -4.77 8.31
CA ASP A 275 -6.95 -5.63 9.02
C ASP A 275 -7.86 -4.80 9.93
#